data_AF-A0A9D7E587-F1
#
_entry.id   AF-A0A9D7E587-F1
#
_cell.length_a   1.000
_cell.length_b   1.000
_cell.length_c   1.000
_cell.angle_alpha   90.00
_cell.angle_beta   90.00
_cell.angle_gamma   90.00
#
_symmetry.space_group_name_H-M   'P 1'
#
loop_
_entity.id
_entity.type
_entity.pdbx_description
1 polymer ?
#
loop_
_entity_poly.entity_id
_entity_poly.type
_entity_poly.pdbx_seq_one_letter_code
_entity_poly.pdbx_strand_id
1 'polypeptide(L)'
;MHDLTRRHRAMLMGFGLLLNISLLAQCPTGDVLITSQTDADNYASTFPNCDTLPGDLVFSGINIDDLSGFAHVEVIQGDLHYNNTFPGPYDFTGFQSLTHIGGDLQVTNCQYWRSFAGLDNLERVEGSVVAQYVDSIEGVGGLFNLDHVGGDLLIWGGPLMYGLAGLNDLDTVMGQVQVLMGDASGALPDQLEYVGGDFRVTSGTNQLTGAAQLTRIDGHLLLGSPNLPAPNAFPVLGVVHDLLIGLDNVPTINLSILPALDTVVNNLQVGANSTLTSFAGLNAIEYIGGWLLFDDCEDLVTITNAFQSVDTCGKLWIDQNDALTDISAFDRSMGIGNLQVTNNPLLSYCHVQAICERVVAPIPPNPAIYGNATGCDTEFEVYDLCTLNTAVPDASSASITVFPNPAQDLLRIEGLSGTRIALLCTADGRPVSRTRIDGGVLDISQLPAGMYALRLEGEPTYAPTIFVKQ
;
A
#
# COMPACT_ATOMS: atom_id res chain seq x y z
N MET A 1 58.53 -20.64 95.11
CA MET A 1 57.13 -20.39 95.52
C MET A 1 56.35 -20.11 94.25
N HIS A 2 55.77 -21.14 93.61
CA HIS A 2 54.34 -21.50 93.69
C HIS A 2 53.45 -20.26 93.53
N ASP A 3 52.58 -20.14 92.52
CA ASP A 3 51.56 -21.14 92.18
C ASP A 3 50.96 -20.92 90.77
N LEU A 4 50.50 -22.00 90.14
CA LEU A 4 49.70 -22.01 88.91
C LEU A 4 48.21 -21.92 89.28
N THR A 5 47.39 -21.21 88.49
CA THR A 5 46.06 -21.73 88.07
C THR A 5 45.49 -20.95 86.89
N ARG A 6 45.10 -21.71 85.85
CA ARG A 6 44.26 -21.31 84.70
C ARG A 6 42.89 -20.80 85.15
N ARG A 7 42.36 -19.77 84.48
CA ARG A 7 40.96 -19.75 84.00
C ARG A 7 40.86 -19.04 82.65
N HIS A 8 40.36 -19.77 81.65
CA HIS A 8 39.94 -19.26 80.35
C HIS A 8 38.70 -18.39 80.53
N ARG A 9 38.70 -17.19 79.94
CA ARG A 9 37.48 -16.48 79.52
C ARG A 9 37.72 -16.02 78.09
N ALA A 10 37.05 -16.71 77.16
CA ALA A 10 36.91 -16.28 75.79
C ALA A 10 36.16 -14.94 75.77
N MET A 11 36.75 -13.93 75.13
CA MET A 11 36.08 -12.69 74.79
C MET A 11 36.12 -12.61 73.26
N LEU A 12 34.95 -12.80 72.64
CA LEU A 12 34.73 -12.57 71.21
C LEU A 12 35.19 -11.14 70.88
N MET A 13 36.22 -11.01 70.04
CA MET A 13 36.43 -9.80 69.25
C MET A 13 35.86 -10.07 67.87
N GLY A 14 34.80 -9.33 67.55
CA GLY A 14 34.03 -9.47 66.32
C GLY A 14 34.88 -9.25 65.09
N PHE A 15 34.87 -10.26 64.21
CA PHE A 15 35.29 -10.12 62.83
C PHE A 15 34.17 -9.35 62.12
N GLY A 16 34.32 -8.03 62.00
CA GLY A 16 33.45 -7.19 61.17
C GLY A 16 33.74 -7.47 59.70
N LEU A 17 33.23 -8.60 59.19
CA LEU A 17 33.11 -8.82 57.76
C LEU A 17 32.00 -7.87 57.29
N LEU A 18 32.38 -6.70 56.77
CA LEU A 18 31.47 -5.89 55.94
C LEU A 18 31.17 -6.73 54.71
N LEU A 19 30.12 -7.53 54.82
CA LEU A 19 29.45 -8.18 53.73
C LEU A 19 28.90 -7.04 52.86
N ASN A 20 29.64 -6.69 51.81
CA ASN A 20 29.08 -6.02 50.63
C ASN A 20 28.11 -7.02 50.01
N ILE A 21 26.92 -7.14 50.62
CA ILE A 21 25.76 -7.68 49.95
C ILE A 21 25.43 -6.58 48.96
N SER A 22 25.68 -6.85 47.68
CA SER A 22 25.01 -6.12 46.61
C SER A 22 23.52 -6.32 46.87
N LEU A 23 22.90 -5.38 47.58
CA LEU A 23 21.45 -5.28 47.67
C LEU A 23 21.03 -5.09 46.22
N LEU A 24 20.48 -6.14 45.62
CA LEU A 24 19.77 -6.00 44.36
C LEU A 24 18.78 -4.84 44.55
N ALA A 25 18.69 -3.98 43.54
CA ALA A 25 17.66 -2.97 43.47
C ALA A 25 16.33 -3.61 43.88
N GLN A 26 15.75 -3.13 44.98
CA GLN A 26 14.41 -3.59 45.34
C GLN A 26 13.48 -2.93 44.33
N CYS A 27 12.83 -3.75 43.52
CA CYS A 27 11.87 -3.33 42.52
C CYS A 27 10.48 -3.89 42.86
N PRO A 28 9.41 -3.28 42.35
CA PRO A 28 8.07 -3.87 42.36
C PRO A 28 8.08 -5.28 41.75
N THR A 29 7.21 -6.18 42.22
CA THR A 29 7.14 -7.57 41.71
C THR A 29 6.19 -7.75 40.52
N GLY A 30 5.70 -6.67 39.93
CA GLY A 30 4.73 -6.63 38.84
C GLY A 30 4.42 -5.19 38.48
N ASP A 31 3.24 -4.97 37.92
CA ASP A 31 2.84 -3.66 37.37
C ASP A 31 2.79 -2.56 38.44
N VAL A 32 3.15 -1.36 38.02
CA VAL A 32 3.12 -0.12 38.79
C VAL A 32 2.02 0.77 38.23
N LEU A 33 0.99 0.98 39.05
CA LEU A 33 -0.10 1.90 38.72
C LEU A 33 0.04 3.20 39.52
N ILE A 34 0.18 4.32 38.82
CA ILE A 34 0.24 5.66 39.38
C ILE A 34 -1.08 6.39 39.07
N THR A 35 -1.87 6.65 40.12
CA THR A 35 -3.18 7.33 40.00
C THR A 35 -3.19 8.73 40.60
N SER A 36 -2.09 9.14 41.25
CA SER A 36 -1.91 10.44 41.88
C SER A 36 -0.44 10.78 42.06
N GLN A 37 -0.11 12.07 42.28
CA GLN A 37 1.27 12.47 42.61
C GLN A 37 1.78 11.76 43.88
N THR A 38 0.90 11.52 44.86
CA THR A 38 1.27 10.75 46.06
C THR A 38 1.73 9.33 45.73
N ASP A 39 1.14 8.68 44.72
CA ASP A 39 1.60 7.36 44.28
C ASP A 39 3.00 7.43 43.65
N ALA A 40 3.28 8.47 42.85
CA ALA A 40 4.60 8.70 42.27
C ALA A 40 5.68 8.99 43.34
N ASP A 41 5.37 9.84 44.33
CA ASP A 41 6.26 10.15 45.45
C ASP A 41 6.52 8.90 46.33
N ASN A 42 5.49 8.08 46.53
CA ASN A 42 5.59 6.81 47.26
C ASN A 42 6.45 5.81 46.50
N TYR A 43 6.32 5.72 45.16
CA TYR A 43 7.20 4.90 44.33
C TYR A 43 8.66 5.32 44.51
N ALA A 44 8.94 6.62 44.34
CA ALA A 44 10.29 7.18 44.43
C ALA A 44 10.98 6.89 45.77
N SER A 45 10.23 6.98 46.87
CA SER A 45 10.75 6.72 48.22
C SER A 45 10.88 5.23 48.55
N THR A 46 10.04 4.37 47.97
CA THR A 46 10.04 2.92 48.22
C THR A 46 11.07 2.19 47.37
N PHE A 47 11.29 2.64 46.13
CA PHE A 47 12.13 1.98 45.13
C PHE A 47 13.21 2.93 44.55
N PRO A 48 14.03 3.61 45.38
CA PRO A 48 14.92 4.69 44.93
C PRO A 48 16.10 4.24 44.05
N ASN A 49 16.33 2.93 43.91
CA ASN A 49 17.40 2.36 43.11
C ASN A 49 16.86 1.33 42.09
N CYS A 50 15.56 1.33 41.79
CA CYS A 50 14.98 0.38 40.85
C CYS A 50 15.23 0.83 39.40
N ASP A 51 16.27 0.27 38.79
CA ASP A 51 16.63 0.53 37.39
C ASP A 51 15.74 -0.24 36.39
N THR A 52 15.21 -1.40 36.78
CA THR A 52 14.48 -2.31 35.90
C THR A 52 13.10 -2.64 36.47
N LEU A 53 12.05 -2.14 35.84
CA LEU A 53 10.67 -2.48 36.16
C LEU A 53 10.27 -3.78 35.45
N PRO A 54 9.86 -4.84 36.18
CA PRO A 54 9.55 -6.14 35.56
C PRO A 54 8.17 -6.22 34.91
N GLY A 55 7.28 -5.27 35.17
CA GLY A 55 5.92 -5.20 34.61
C GLY A 55 5.63 -3.83 34.02
N ASP A 56 4.35 -3.55 33.82
CA ASP A 56 3.90 -2.31 33.18
C ASP A 56 4.03 -1.12 34.13
N LEU A 57 4.28 0.07 33.60
CA LEU A 57 4.18 1.34 34.30
C LEU A 57 3.02 2.15 33.70
N VAL A 58 1.93 2.27 34.45
CA VAL A 58 0.68 2.87 33.99
C VAL A 58 0.37 4.12 34.80
N PHE A 59 0.18 5.24 34.11
CA PHE A 59 -0.31 6.51 34.64
C PHE A 59 -1.76 6.72 34.21
N SER A 60 -2.68 6.72 35.17
CA SER A 60 -4.12 6.88 34.90
C SER A 60 -4.81 7.93 35.78
N GLY A 61 -4.02 8.82 36.39
CA GLY A 61 -4.46 9.85 37.32
C GLY A 61 -4.43 11.27 36.78
N ILE A 62 -4.94 12.21 37.56
CA ILE A 62 -4.91 13.65 37.25
C ILE A 62 -3.91 14.38 38.16
N ASN A 63 -3.30 15.48 37.68
CA ASN A 63 -2.30 16.27 38.42
C ASN A 63 -1.09 15.43 38.88
N ILE A 64 -0.45 14.75 37.95
CA ILE A 64 0.82 14.03 38.17
C ILE A 64 1.89 14.77 37.37
N ASP A 65 2.54 15.75 38.00
CA ASP A 65 3.38 16.71 37.28
C ASP A 65 4.89 16.51 37.57
N ASP A 66 5.23 15.83 38.67
CA ASP A 66 6.61 15.52 39.04
C ASP A 66 6.89 14.02 38.87
N LEU A 67 7.65 13.70 37.82
CA LEU A 67 8.12 12.34 37.51
C LEU A 67 9.60 12.13 37.86
N SER A 68 10.24 13.05 38.60
CA SER A 68 11.66 12.96 38.94
C SER A 68 12.03 11.69 39.72
N GLY A 69 11.05 11.07 40.38
CA GLY A 69 11.16 9.77 41.02
C GLY A 69 11.54 8.62 40.08
N PHE A 70 11.32 8.76 38.77
CA PHE A 70 11.60 7.74 37.76
C PHE A 70 12.93 7.96 37.03
N ALA A 71 13.70 9.00 37.39
CA ALA A 71 14.91 9.40 36.63
C ALA A 71 16.04 8.36 36.60
N HIS A 72 15.94 7.33 37.43
CA HIS A 72 16.90 6.22 37.54
C HIS A 72 16.40 4.94 36.86
N VAL A 73 15.17 4.91 36.34
CA VAL A 73 14.63 3.76 35.63
C VAL A 73 15.28 3.71 34.25
N GLU A 74 16.00 2.62 33.97
CA GLU A 74 16.70 2.37 32.72
C GLU A 74 15.90 1.44 31.79
N VAL A 75 15.11 0.53 32.36
CA VAL A 75 14.36 -0.49 31.61
C VAL A 75 12.96 -0.67 32.19
N ILE A 76 11.96 -0.72 31.30
CA ILE A 76 10.61 -1.22 31.60
C ILE A 76 10.42 -2.50 30.79
N GLN A 77 10.23 -3.64 31.43
CA GLN A 77 10.05 -4.93 30.73
C GLN A 77 8.65 -5.07 30.11
N GLY A 78 7.66 -4.37 30.65
CA GLY A 78 6.31 -4.27 30.10
C GLY A 78 6.07 -2.96 29.35
N ASP A 79 4.85 -2.45 29.45
CA ASP A 79 4.39 -1.23 28.79
C ASP A 79 4.69 0.03 29.61
N LEU A 80 4.90 1.16 28.94
CA LEU A 80 4.79 2.51 29.53
C LEU A 80 3.55 3.20 28.98
N HIS A 81 2.52 3.34 29.82
CA HIS A 81 1.20 3.83 29.38
C HIS A 81 0.73 5.06 30.16
N TYR A 82 0.46 6.15 29.44
CA TYR A 82 -0.28 7.31 29.92
C TYR A 82 -1.71 7.31 29.37
N ASN A 83 -2.70 7.39 30.26
CA ASN A 83 -4.11 7.39 29.88
C ASN A 83 -4.94 8.38 30.70
N ASN A 84 -5.61 9.31 30.03
CA ASN A 84 -6.48 10.31 30.66
C ASN A 84 -5.79 11.20 31.72
N THR A 85 -4.50 11.51 31.55
CA THR A 85 -3.77 12.37 32.50
C THR A 85 -3.98 13.85 32.18
N PHE A 86 -4.66 14.60 33.07
CA PHE A 86 -4.89 16.05 32.90
C PHE A 86 -5.12 16.85 34.21
N PRO A 87 -4.54 18.06 34.39
CA PRO A 87 -3.27 18.44 33.77
C PRO A 87 -2.26 17.35 34.12
N GLY A 88 -1.62 16.84 33.08
CA GLY A 88 -0.62 15.79 33.20
C GLY A 88 0.76 16.39 32.97
N PRO A 89 1.81 15.56 33.04
CA PRO A 89 3.10 15.98 32.55
C PRO A 89 2.93 16.22 31.04
N TYR A 90 3.51 17.29 30.54
CA TYR A 90 3.36 17.65 29.12
C TYR A 90 4.31 16.84 28.21
N ASP A 91 5.16 16.01 28.82
CA ASP A 91 6.20 15.18 28.23
C ASP A 91 6.63 14.08 29.23
N PHE A 92 7.74 13.39 28.95
CA PHE A 92 8.31 12.34 29.80
C PHE A 92 9.49 12.85 30.64
N THR A 93 9.58 14.14 30.95
CA THR A 93 10.65 14.68 31.80
C THR A 93 10.61 14.00 33.16
N GLY A 94 11.62 13.17 33.44
CA GLY A 94 11.65 12.23 34.55
C GLY A 94 12.09 10.82 34.14
N PHE A 95 12.18 10.53 32.84
CA PHE A 95 12.68 9.25 32.30
C PHE A 95 14.03 9.36 31.61
N GLN A 96 14.90 10.28 32.06
CA GLN A 96 16.13 10.60 31.34
C GLN A 96 17.13 9.43 31.24
N SER A 97 16.98 8.37 32.03
CA SER A 97 17.83 7.18 31.97
C SER A 97 17.18 6.02 31.20
N LEU A 98 15.91 6.15 30.77
CA LEU A 98 15.18 5.07 30.14
C LEU A 98 15.75 4.78 28.75
N THR A 99 16.19 3.55 28.54
CA THR A 99 16.82 3.07 27.29
C THR A 99 15.99 2.01 26.58
N HIS A 100 15.13 1.28 27.30
CA HIS A 100 14.40 0.15 26.75
C HIS A 100 12.99 0.00 27.33
N ILE A 101 12.01 -0.22 26.44
CA ILE A 101 10.65 -0.63 26.77
C ILE A 101 10.39 -1.99 26.08
N GLY A 102 10.12 -3.02 26.87
CA GLY A 102 9.89 -4.39 26.40
C GLY A 102 8.48 -4.63 25.84
N GLY A 103 7.55 -3.71 26.11
CA GLY A 103 6.21 -3.67 25.53
C GLY A 103 5.97 -2.38 24.73
N ASP A 104 4.79 -1.79 24.88
CA ASP A 104 4.35 -0.60 24.16
C ASP A 104 4.70 0.71 24.91
N LEU A 105 4.97 1.77 24.16
CA LEU A 105 4.99 3.15 24.63
C LEU A 105 3.69 3.84 24.19
N GLN A 106 2.78 4.10 25.12
CA GLN A 106 1.45 4.60 24.80
C GLN A 106 1.11 5.91 25.53
N VAL A 107 0.61 6.90 24.78
CA VAL A 107 -0.01 8.12 25.31
C VAL A 107 -1.40 8.26 24.69
N THR A 108 -2.43 8.14 25.51
CA THR A 108 -3.82 8.10 25.04
C THR A 108 -4.70 9.06 25.83
N ASN A 109 -5.59 9.79 25.15
CA ASN A 109 -6.52 10.74 25.77
C ASN A 109 -5.83 11.80 26.65
N CYS A 110 -4.62 12.21 26.25
CA CYS A 110 -3.83 13.22 26.94
C CYS A 110 -3.78 14.50 26.09
N GLN A 111 -4.91 15.20 25.96
CA GLN A 111 -5.11 16.30 25.01
C GLN A 111 -4.09 17.46 25.10
N TYR A 112 -3.39 17.60 26.24
CA TYR A 112 -2.37 18.63 26.47
C TYR A 112 -0.94 18.12 26.31
N TRP A 113 -0.72 16.84 26.00
CA TRP A 113 0.61 16.28 25.76
C TRP A 113 1.31 17.03 24.64
N ARG A 114 2.58 17.40 24.81
CA ARG A 114 3.32 18.28 23.88
C ARG A 114 4.44 17.58 23.15
N SER A 115 5.18 16.68 23.80
CA SER A 115 6.36 16.06 23.19
C SER A 115 6.76 14.76 23.87
N PHE A 116 7.77 14.09 23.33
CA PHE A 116 8.39 12.93 23.96
C PHE A 116 9.66 13.29 24.76
N ALA A 117 9.85 14.58 25.08
CA ALA A 117 11.03 15.06 25.79
C ALA A 117 11.25 14.30 27.11
N GLY A 118 12.51 14.03 27.44
CA GLY A 118 12.88 13.19 28.59
C GLY A 118 13.13 11.74 28.22
N LEU A 119 12.80 11.30 27.00
CA LEU A 119 13.14 9.97 26.46
C LEU A 119 14.39 9.98 25.57
N ASP A 120 15.27 10.97 25.74
CA ASP A 120 16.39 11.23 24.82
C ASP A 120 17.35 10.03 24.66
N ASN A 121 17.38 9.13 25.65
CA ASN A 121 18.20 7.92 25.66
C ASN A 121 17.42 6.64 25.32
N LEU A 122 16.13 6.72 24.99
CA LEU A 122 15.33 5.56 24.63
C LEU A 122 15.80 5.02 23.27
N GLU A 123 16.38 3.83 23.28
CA GLU A 123 16.95 3.19 22.09
C GLU A 123 15.94 2.25 21.42
N ARG A 124 15.13 1.54 22.22
CA ARG A 124 14.25 0.47 21.70
C ARG A 124 12.89 0.42 22.38
N VAL A 125 11.86 0.20 21.57
CA VAL A 125 10.52 -0.22 21.98
C VAL A 125 10.19 -1.52 21.26
N GLU A 126 10.07 -2.63 22.01
CA GLU A 126 9.82 -3.95 21.41
C GLU A 126 8.35 -4.10 20.96
N GLY A 127 7.45 -3.30 21.51
CA GLY A 127 6.07 -3.14 21.05
C GLY A 127 5.88 -1.91 20.15
N SER A 128 4.72 -1.28 20.29
CA SER A 128 4.27 -0.13 19.49
C SER A 128 4.53 1.20 20.20
N VAL A 129 4.76 2.25 19.42
CA VAL A 129 4.74 3.63 19.88
C VAL A 129 3.43 4.27 19.44
N VAL A 130 2.55 4.57 20.39
CA VAL A 130 1.19 5.05 20.12
C VAL A 130 0.94 6.37 20.84
N ALA A 131 0.60 7.42 20.11
CA ALA A 131 0.11 8.68 20.65
C ALA A 131 -1.24 9.03 19.99
N GLN A 132 -2.34 8.93 20.75
CA GLN A 132 -3.70 9.13 20.24
C GLN A 132 -4.49 10.09 21.12
N TYR A 133 -5.29 10.95 20.49
CA TYR A 133 -6.05 12.00 21.18
C TYR A 133 -5.14 12.92 22.01
N VAL A 134 -4.05 13.36 21.37
CA VAL A 134 -2.99 14.24 21.91
C VAL A 134 -2.95 15.57 21.15
N ASP A 135 -4.06 16.31 21.18
CA ASP A 135 -4.29 17.47 20.30
C ASP A 135 -3.23 18.59 20.40
N SER A 136 -2.53 18.69 21.53
CA SER A 136 -1.48 19.68 21.76
C SER A 136 -0.08 19.21 21.37
N ILE A 137 0.08 17.99 20.82
CA ILE A 137 1.40 17.46 20.48
C ILE A 137 2.01 18.32 19.37
N GLU A 138 3.24 18.76 19.63
CA GLU A 138 4.01 19.60 18.73
C GLU A 138 4.91 18.73 17.83
N GLY A 139 5.40 17.62 18.37
CA GLY A 139 6.16 16.62 17.63
C GLY A 139 6.63 15.48 18.54
N VAL A 140 7.52 14.65 18.01
CA VAL A 140 8.09 13.48 18.70
C VAL A 140 9.51 13.75 19.22
N GLY A 141 9.87 15.03 19.39
CA GLY A 141 11.14 15.44 19.96
C GLY A 141 11.35 14.77 21.34
N GLY A 142 12.55 14.26 21.57
CA GLY A 142 12.87 13.40 22.70
C GLY A 142 13.10 11.95 22.33
N LEU A 143 12.70 11.46 21.16
CA LEU A 143 12.98 10.09 20.69
C LEU A 143 14.28 9.98 19.85
N PHE A 144 15.30 10.79 20.18
CA PHE A 144 16.46 11.00 19.31
C PHE A 144 17.24 9.73 18.99
N ASN A 145 17.42 8.86 19.99
CA ASN A 145 18.20 7.64 19.89
C ASN A 145 17.33 6.40 19.59
N LEU A 146 16.01 6.56 19.40
CA LEU A 146 15.11 5.43 19.16
C LEU A 146 15.43 4.83 17.79
N ASP A 147 16.07 3.66 17.77
CA ASP A 147 16.47 2.97 16.54
C ASP A 147 15.41 1.98 16.04
N HIS A 148 14.57 1.46 16.95
CA HIS A 148 13.69 0.34 16.64
C HIS A 148 12.33 0.42 17.33
N VAL A 149 11.29 0.15 16.53
CA VAL A 149 9.92 -0.12 16.98
C VAL A 149 9.49 -1.51 16.49
N GLY A 150 9.26 -2.44 17.41
CA GLY A 150 8.90 -3.83 17.10
C GLY A 150 7.42 -4.03 16.68
N GLY A 151 6.58 -3.03 16.94
CA GLY A 151 5.19 -2.94 16.50
C GLY A 151 4.91 -1.73 15.62
N ASP A 152 3.80 -1.05 15.87
CA ASP A 152 3.33 0.09 15.07
C ASP A 152 3.88 1.42 15.59
N LEU A 153 4.10 2.39 14.68
CA LEU A 153 4.31 3.80 15.01
C LEU A 153 3.05 4.59 14.62
N LEU A 154 2.18 4.87 15.60
CA LEU A 154 0.89 5.53 15.41
C LEU A 154 0.86 6.87 16.13
N ILE A 155 0.96 7.98 15.40
CA ILE A 155 0.90 9.32 15.98
C ILE A 155 -0.29 10.09 15.40
N TRP A 156 -1.35 10.23 16.18
CA TRP A 156 -2.55 10.98 15.83
C TRP A 156 -2.57 12.28 16.62
N GLY A 157 -1.81 13.25 16.11
CA GLY A 157 -1.71 14.58 16.66
C GLY A 157 -2.84 15.51 16.23
N GLY A 158 -2.88 16.66 16.87
CA GLY A 158 -3.76 17.76 16.49
C GLY A 158 -3.09 18.75 15.51
N PRO A 159 -3.67 19.95 15.32
CA PRO A 159 -3.19 20.94 14.36
C PRO A 159 -1.80 21.51 14.68
N LEU A 160 -1.27 21.28 15.90
CA LEU A 160 0.05 21.74 16.31
C LEU A 160 1.18 20.79 15.89
N MET A 161 0.87 19.58 15.44
CA MET A 161 1.89 18.59 15.09
C MET A 161 2.62 19.01 13.81
N TYR A 162 3.92 19.30 13.94
CA TYR A 162 4.74 19.80 12.84
C TYR A 162 5.77 18.81 12.29
N GLY A 163 5.80 17.57 12.78
CA GLY A 163 6.52 16.48 12.11
C GLY A 163 7.06 15.43 13.05
N LEU A 164 7.86 14.55 12.46
CA LEU A 164 8.57 13.48 13.15
C LEU A 164 10.02 13.87 13.50
N ALA A 165 10.35 15.16 13.45
CA ALA A 165 11.64 15.65 13.92
C ALA A 165 11.84 15.22 15.38
N GLY A 166 12.89 14.44 15.64
CA GLY A 166 13.03 13.73 16.89
C GLY A 166 13.37 12.26 16.69
N LEU A 167 12.97 11.61 15.59
CA LEU A 167 13.30 10.21 15.30
C LEU A 167 14.59 10.10 14.48
N ASN A 168 15.70 10.64 14.99
CA ASN A 168 16.90 10.81 14.17
C ASN A 168 17.56 9.48 13.79
N ASP A 169 17.54 8.52 14.71
CA ASP A 169 18.22 7.23 14.55
C ASP A 169 17.27 6.07 14.18
N LEU A 170 15.96 6.34 14.04
CA LEU A 170 14.96 5.31 13.74
C LEU A 170 15.23 4.67 12.38
N ASP A 171 15.65 3.41 12.38
CA ASP A 171 15.94 2.64 11.18
C ASP A 171 14.80 1.69 10.80
N THR A 172 14.05 1.18 11.79
CA THR A 172 13.11 0.09 11.58
C THR A 172 11.81 0.27 12.35
N VAL A 173 10.69 0.14 11.64
CA VAL A 173 9.37 -0.11 12.22
C VAL A 173 8.86 -1.44 11.67
N MET A 174 8.68 -2.44 12.54
CA MET A 174 8.24 -3.78 12.10
C MET A 174 6.73 -3.83 11.76
N GLY A 175 5.95 -2.89 12.28
CA GLY A 175 4.53 -2.71 11.99
C GLY A 175 4.27 -1.55 11.02
N GLN A 176 3.09 -0.94 11.15
CA GLN A 176 2.67 0.18 10.31
C GLN A 176 3.19 1.52 10.83
N VAL A 177 3.41 2.47 9.93
CA VAL A 177 3.66 3.88 10.24
C VAL A 177 2.42 4.67 9.84
N GLN A 178 1.70 5.20 10.82
CA GLN A 178 0.56 6.09 10.59
C GLN A 178 0.73 7.40 11.34
N VAL A 179 0.78 8.51 10.60
CA VAL A 179 0.94 9.84 11.18
C VAL A 179 -0.13 10.78 10.66
N LEU A 180 -0.89 11.39 11.58
CA LEU A 180 -1.80 12.49 11.30
C LEU A 180 -1.19 13.79 11.83
N MET A 181 -0.82 14.66 10.91
CA MET A 181 -0.20 15.96 11.17
C MET A 181 -1.16 17.11 10.92
N GLY A 182 -0.87 18.24 11.57
CA GLY A 182 -1.52 19.51 11.27
C GLY A 182 -1.01 20.16 9.98
N ASP A 183 -1.09 21.49 9.91
CA ASP A 183 -0.74 22.32 8.75
C ASP A 183 0.76 22.64 8.63
N ALA A 184 1.65 21.73 9.04
CA ALA A 184 3.07 22.02 9.15
C ALA A 184 3.95 21.11 8.26
N SER A 185 5.11 21.63 7.86
CA SER A 185 6.08 20.91 7.03
C SER A 185 6.80 19.84 7.86
N GLY A 186 6.37 18.59 7.71
CA GLY A 186 7.01 17.45 8.35
C GLY A 186 8.25 16.98 7.60
N ALA A 187 9.27 16.58 8.35
CA ALA A 187 10.30 15.68 7.87
C ALA A 187 10.06 14.30 8.49
N LEU A 188 10.08 13.25 7.66
CA LEU A 188 10.27 11.88 8.09
C LEU A 188 11.71 11.65 8.56
N PRO A 189 11.95 10.65 9.41
CA PRO A 189 13.30 10.19 9.73
C PRO A 189 14.08 9.79 8.46
N ASP A 190 15.27 10.36 8.26
CA ASP A 190 16.13 10.05 7.10
C ASP A 190 16.82 8.68 7.22
N GLN A 191 16.95 8.14 8.44
CA GLN A 191 17.57 6.84 8.70
C GLN A 191 16.60 5.67 8.52
N LEU A 192 15.30 5.92 8.44
CA LEU A 192 14.30 4.87 8.32
C LEU A 192 14.52 4.07 7.04
N GLU A 193 14.89 2.80 7.19
CA GLU A 193 15.25 1.88 6.10
C GLU A 193 14.11 0.92 5.76
N TYR A 194 13.34 0.50 6.77
CA TYR A 194 12.34 -0.55 6.64
C TYR A 194 11.06 -0.27 7.42
N VAL A 195 9.92 -0.52 6.76
CA VAL A 195 8.58 -0.54 7.37
C VAL A 195 7.90 -1.87 7.06
N GLY A 196 7.52 -2.63 8.08
CA GLY A 196 6.94 -3.96 7.90
C GLY A 196 5.45 -3.97 7.56
N GLY A 197 4.74 -2.87 7.85
CA GLY A 197 3.31 -2.70 7.58
C GLY A 197 3.01 -1.53 6.64
N ASP A 198 1.81 -0.96 6.79
CA ASP A 198 1.35 0.15 5.97
C ASP A 198 2.10 1.43 6.28
N PHE A 199 2.33 2.26 5.25
CA PHE A 199 2.92 3.58 5.39
C PHE A 199 1.91 4.65 4.98
N ARG A 200 1.46 5.44 5.95
CA ARG A 200 0.49 6.51 5.75
C ARG A 200 0.84 7.76 6.55
N VAL A 201 0.98 8.88 5.85
CA VAL A 201 1.14 10.20 6.45
C VAL A 201 0.08 11.14 5.89
N THR A 202 -0.69 11.79 6.77
CA THR A 202 -1.76 12.72 6.39
C THR A 202 -1.45 14.08 7.01
N SER A 203 -1.29 15.15 6.21
CA SER A 203 -0.92 16.50 6.70
C SER A 203 -1.65 17.64 5.99
N GLY A 204 -2.17 18.64 6.69
CA GLY A 204 -3.13 19.62 6.15
C GLY A 204 -2.73 20.40 4.88
N THR A 205 -1.45 20.72 4.66
CA THR A 205 -1.06 21.68 3.59
C THR A 205 0.35 21.57 2.98
N ASN A 206 1.30 20.81 3.55
CA ASN A 206 2.72 20.98 3.23
C ASN A 206 3.42 19.75 2.66
N GLN A 207 4.51 20.01 1.92
CA GLN A 207 5.39 18.99 1.38
C GLN A 207 6.09 18.22 2.50
N LEU A 208 5.88 16.91 2.55
CA LEU A 208 6.70 16.02 3.36
C LEU A 208 8.12 15.91 2.75
N THR A 209 9.14 15.85 3.60
CA THR A 209 10.54 15.58 3.21
C THR A 209 11.08 14.45 4.09
N GLY A 210 12.30 13.97 3.86
CA GLY A 210 12.91 12.91 4.67
C GLY A 210 12.86 11.54 3.98
N ALA A 211 12.94 10.46 4.77
CA ALA A 211 12.93 9.05 4.31
C ALA A 211 13.98 8.75 3.23
N ALA A 212 15.13 9.43 3.30
CA ALA A 212 16.20 9.30 2.31
C ALA A 212 16.79 7.88 2.19
N GLN A 213 16.63 7.04 3.22
CA GLN A 213 17.13 5.66 3.26
C GLN A 213 16.02 4.60 3.19
N LEU A 214 14.75 4.98 3.07
CA LEU A 214 13.65 4.00 3.08
C LEU A 214 13.70 3.15 1.81
N THR A 215 14.08 1.88 1.95
CA THR A 215 14.28 0.97 0.81
C THR A 215 13.09 0.05 0.58
N ARG A 216 12.30 -0.24 1.63
CA ARG A 216 11.27 -1.27 1.59
C ARG A 216 10.08 -0.99 2.53
N ILE A 217 8.88 -1.23 2.00
CA ILE A 217 7.61 -1.25 2.74
C ILE A 217 6.91 -2.59 2.48
N ASP A 218 6.69 -3.40 3.52
CA ASP A 218 5.99 -4.71 3.43
C ASP A 218 4.46 -4.60 3.60
N GLY A 219 3.93 -3.38 3.60
CA GLY A 219 2.50 -3.11 3.49
C GLY A 219 2.16 -2.17 2.34
N HIS A 220 1.09 -1.42 2.53
CA HIS A 220 0.57 -0.48 1.55
C HIS A 220 1.27 0.88 1.68
N LEU A 221 1.81 1.40 0.58
CA LEU A 221 2.15 2.81 0.48
C LEU A 221 0.92 3.59 -0.02
N LEU A 222 0.30 4.35 0.88
CA LEU A 222 -0.86 5.17 0.56
C LEU A 222 -0.42 6.60 0.21
N LEU A 223 -0.58 6.97 -1.05
CA LEU A 223 -0.37 8.32 -1.55
C LEU A 223 -1.73 9.01 -1.69
N GLY A 224 -2.18 9.61 -0.58
CA GLY A 224 -3.50 10.21 -0.43
C GLY A 224 -3.55 11.31 0.63
N SER A 225 -3.60 12.57 0.18
CA SER A 225 -3.77 13.87 0.88
C SER A 225 -3.15 14.14 2.27
N PRO A 226 -2.93 15.43 2.59
CA PRO A 226 -2.55 16.50 1.66
C PRO A 226 -1.03 16.58 1.47
N ASN A 227 -0.60 16.61 0.21
CA ASN A 227 0.77 16.92 -0.23
C ASN A 227 1.90 16.04 0.31
N LEU A 228 1.75 14.72 0.21
CA LEU A 228 2.92 13.85 0.12
C LEU A 228 3.54 13.96 -1.29
N PRO A 229 4.87 14.00 -1.42
CA PRO A 229 5.84 14.91 -0.81
C PRO A 229 6.50 15.85 -1.86
N ALA A 230 7.50 16.64 -1.45
CA ALA A 230 8.43 17.31 -2.37
C ALA A 230 8.98 16.33 -3.44
N PRO A 231 9.43 16.78 -4.62
CA PRO A 231 10.13 15.89 -5.56
C PRO A 231 11.21 15.08 -4.81
N ASN A 232 11.20 13.75 -4.94
CA ASN A 232 12.16 12.80 -4.38
C ASN A 232 12.11 12.48 -2.86
N ALA A 233 10.97 12.47 -2.14
CA ALA A 233 11.01 12.05 -0.73
C ALA A 233 11.08 10.53 -0.47
N PHE A 234 11.01 9.70 -1.51
CA PHE A 234 11.37 8.28 -1.42
C PHE A 234 12.41 7.95 -2.50
N PRO A 235 13.62 8.53 -2.41
CA PRO A 235 14.58 8.51 -3.51
C PRO A 235 15.17 7.12 -3.78
N VAL A 236 15.13 6.23 -2.79
CA VAL A 236 15.73 4.88 -2.82
C VAL A 236 14.73 3.76 -2.53
N LEU A 237 13.44 4.07 -2.41
CA LEU A 237 12.40 3.08 -2.14
C LEU A 237 12.24 2.17 -3.35
N GLY A 238 12.74 0.94 -3.23
CA GLY A 238 12.75 -0.05 -4.32
C GLY A 238 11.54 -0.97 -4.29
N VAL A 239 11.04 -1.31 -3.09
CA VAL A 239 9.97 -2.31 -2.95
C VAL A 239 8.82 -1.83 -2.07
N VAL A 240 7.60 -2.01 -2.56
CA VAL A 240 6.36 -1.92 -1.77
C VAL A 240 5.51 -3.17 -1.99
N HIS A 241 4.69 -3.55 -1.01
CA HIS A 241 3.71 -4.61 -1.24
C HIS A 241 2.54 -4.13 -2.08
N ASP A 242 1.91 -3.02 -1.70
CA ASP A 242 0.90 -2.39 -2.55
C ASP A 242 1.17 -0.90 -2.67
N LEU A 243 0.91 -0.35 -3.86
CA LEU A 243 0.99 1.07 -4.15
C LEU A 243 -0.41 1.59 -4.43
N LEU A 244 -0.95 2.41 -3.52
CA LEU A 244 -2.30 2.95 -3.60
C LEU A 244 -2.24 4.47 -3.79
N ILE A 245 -2.75 4.96 -4.92
CA ILE A 245 -2.60 6.35 -5.35
C ILE A 245 -3.97 6.98 -5.58
N GLY A 246 -4.25 8.11 -4.92
CA GLY A 246 -5.41 8.97 -5.20
C GLY A 246 -6.75 8.57 -4.60
N LEU A 247 -6.81 7.53 -3.76
CA LEU A 247 -8.06 6.92 -3.26
C LEU A 247 -8.91 7.80 -2.30
N ASP A 248 -8.52 9.04 -2.07
CA ASP A 248 -9.12 9.99 -1.13
C ASP A 248 -9.43 11.37 -1.76
N ASN A 249 -9.56 11.43 -3.09
CA ASN A 249 -9.88 12.65 -3.86
C ASN A 249 -8.81 13.76 -3.75
N VAL A 250 -7.52 13.39 -3.75
CA VAL A 250 -6.42 14.38 -3.71
C VAL A 250 -6.38 15.21 -4.99
N PRO A 251 -6.33 16.55 -4.90
CA PRO A 251 -6.32 17.42 -6.07
C PRO A 251 -4.96 17.53 -6.76
N THR A 252 -3.88 16.89 -6.28
CA THR A 252 -2.59 16.89 -6.98
C THR A 252 -1.76 15.69 -6.57
N ILE A 253 -1.25 14.92 -7.55
CA ILE A 253 -0.29 13.83 -7.32
C ILE A 253 0.93 14.03 -8.20
N ASN A 254 2.11 14.00 -7.58
CA ASN A 254 3.39 13.98 -8.29
C ASN A 254 4.03 12.61 -8.07
N LEU A 255 4.14 11.81 -9.13
CA LEU A 255 4.72 10.47 -9.06
C LEU A 255 6.26 10.45 -9.13
N SER A 256 6.91 11.60 -9.36
CA SER A 256 8.39 11.74 -9.33
C SER A 256 8.99 11.55 -7.94
N ILE A 257 8.17 11.14 -6.98
CA ILE A 257 8.54 10.92 -5.58
C ILE A 257 9.08 9.50 -5.35
N LEU A 258 8.85 8.59 -6.30
CA LEU A 258 9.24 7.17 -6.28
C LEU A 258 10.22 6.80 -7.42
N PRO A 259 11.32 7.54 -7.63
CA PRO A 259 12.17 7.37 -8.81
C PRO A 259 12.90 6.02 -8.88
N ALA A 260 13.05 5.32 -7.76
CA ALA A 260 13.76 4.05 -7.64
C ALA A 260 12.83 2.83 -7.50
N LEU A 261 11.51 3.02 -7.49
CA LEU A 261 10.56 1.94 -7.24
C LEU A 261 10.57 0.93 -8.39
N ASP A 262 11.09 -0.27 -8.13
CA ASP A 262 11.23 -1.35 -9.11
C ASP A 262 10.19 -2.47 -8.93
N THR A 263 9.71 -2.67 -7.70
CA THR A 263 8.88 -3.83 -7.35
C THR A 263 7.63 -3.39 -6.59
N VAL A 264 6.47 -3.74 -7.14
CA VAL A 264 5.19 -3.79 -6.43
C VAL A 264 4.81 -5.26 -6.26
N VAL A 265 4.91 -5.80 -5.04
CA VAL A 265 4.76 -7.25 -4.82
C VAL A 265 3.35 -7.72 -5.16
N ASN A 266 2.35 -6.95 -4.77
CA ASN A 266 0.95 -7.20 -5.02
C ASN A 266 0.42 -6.16 -6.03
N ASN A 267 -0.26 -5.12 -5.56
CA ASN A 267 -1.12 -4.33 -6.42
C ASN A 267 -0.63 -2.90 -6.59
N LEU A 268 -0.71 -2.40 -7.82
CA LEU A 268 -0.65 -0.98 -8.13
C LEU A 268 -2.05 -0.51 -8.50
N GLN A 269 -2.61 0.37 -7.68
CA GLN A 269 -3.89 0.99 -7.93
C GLN A 269 -3.74 2.51 -7.98
N VAL A 270 -4.24 3.09 -9.05
CA VAL A 270 -4.45 4.52 -9.16
C VAL A 270 -5.93 4.74 -9.41
N GLY A 271 -6.57 5.57 -8.58
CA GLY A 271 -7.89 6.04 -8.94
C GLY A 271 -8.44 7.17 -8.10
N ALA A 272 -9.65 7.61 -8.46
CA ALA A 272 -10.31 8.79 -7.89
C ALA A 272 -9.40 10.04 -7.92
N ASN A 273 -8.68 10.21 -9.04
CA ASN A 273 -7.72 11.30 -9.19
C ASN A 273 -7.97 12.17 -10.42
N SER A 274 -8.54 13.34 -10.21
CA SER A 274 -8.87 14.29 -11.27
C SER A 274 -7.71 15.13 -11.75
N THR A 275 -6.45 14.89 -11.33
CA THR A 275 -5.30 15.74 -11.73
C THR A 275 -4.09 14.98 -12.24
N LEU A 276 -4.12 13.66 -12.17
CA LEU A 276 -3.07 12.81 -12.68
C LEU A 276 -3.09 12.85 -14.21
N THR A 277 -2.09 13.49 -14.80
CA THR A 277 -1.95 13.62 -16.26
C THR A 277 -0.90 12.68 -16.85
N SER A 278 -0.02 12.11 -16.02
CA SER A 278 1.02 11.18 -16.46
C SER A 278 1.53 10.29 -15.34
N PHE A 279 2.13 9.15 -15.71
CA PHE A 279 2.81 8.23 -14.80
C PHE A 279 4.32 8.50 -14.67
N ALA A 280 4.77 9.71 -15.04
CA ALA A 280 6.17 10.08 -14.96
C ALA A 280 6.68 9.99 -13.51
N GLY A 281 7.69 9.14 -13.30
CA GLY A 281 8.23 8.81 -11.98
C GLY A 281 8.10 7.33 -11.62
N LEU A 282 7.17 6.60 -12.24
CA LEU A 282 7.02 5.14 -12.06
C LEU A 282 7.69 4.33 -13.17
N ASN A 283 8.69 4.90 -13.85
CA ASN A 283 9.35 4.29 -15.01
C ASN A 283 10.31 3.16 -14.62
N ALA A 284 10.73 3.11 -13.36
CA ALA A 284 11.64 2.10 -12.83
C ALA A 284 10.96 0.76 -12.52
N ILE A 285 9.62 0.70 -12.51
CA ILE A 285 8.88 -0.51 -12.13
C ILE A 285 9.15 -1.64 -13.15
N GLU A 286 9.71 -2.74 -12.66
CA GLU A 286 10.00 -3.98 -13.39
C GLU A 286 9.03 -5.12 -13.03
N TYR A 287 8.45 -5.10 -11.83
CA TYR A 287 7.57 -6.19 -11.36
C TYR A 287 6.29 -5.67 -10.69
N ILE A 288 5.15 -6.24 -11.11
CA ILE A 288 3.84 -6.09 -10.46
C ILE A 288 3.23 -7.50 -10.32
N GLY A 289 3.18 -8.03 -9.10
CA GLY A 289 2.75 -9.43 -8.90
C GLY A 289 1.24 -9.65 -8.96
N GLY A 290 0.46 -8.62 -8.64
CA GLY A 290 -1.01 -8.63 -8.58
C GLY A 290 -1.63 -7.86 -9.74
N TRP A 291 -2.49 -6.89 -9.41
CA TRP A 291 -3.18 -6.08 -10.42
C TRP A 291 -2.55 -4.72 -10.65
N LEU A 292 -2.67 -4.26 -11.90
CA LEU A 292 -2.44 -2.91 -12.35
C LEU A 292 -3.81 -2.30 -12.68
N LEU A 293 -4.25 -1.34 -11.88
CA LEU A 293 -5.57 -0.74 -11.95
C LEU A 293 -5.47 0.77 -12.12
N PHE A 294 -6.14 1.31 -13.15
CA PHE A 294 -6.39 2.73 -13.35
C PHE A 294 -7.90 2.96 -13.46
N ASP A 295 -8.48 3.62 -12.46
CA ASP A 295 -9.92 3.83 -12.34
C ASP A 295 -10.21 5.29 -12.02
N ASP A 296 -11.20 5.90 -12.67
CA ASP A 296 -11.66 7.25 -12.30
C ASP A 296 -10.54 8.30 -12.23
N CYS A 297 -9.66 8.35 -13.25
CA CYS A 297 -8.65 9.39 -13.43
C CYS A 297 -9.09 10.39 -14.52
N GLU A 298 -9.96 11.32 -14.17
CA GLU A 298 -10.68 12.20 -15.11
C GLU A 298 -9.76 12.98 -16.08
N ASP A 299 -8.59 13.46 -15.62
CA ASP A 299 -7.65 14.27 -16.42
C ASP A 299 -6.56 13.43 -17.14
N LEU A 300 -6.57 12.09 -16.99
CA LEU A 300 -5.58 11.21 -17.58
C LEU A 300 -5.83 11.06 -19.09
N VAL A 301 -5.09 11.78 -19.92
CA VAL A 301 -5.28 11.76 -21.39
C VAL A 301 -4.58 10.58 -22.06
N THR A 302 -3.41 10.18 -21.56
CA THR A 302 -2.59 9.11 -22.16
C THR A 302 -1.84 8.32 -21.11
N ILE A 303 -1.68 7.02 -21.33
CA ILE A 303 -0.71 6.18 -20.60
C ILE A 303 0.45 5.93 -21.55
N THR A 304 1.51 6.73 -21.43
CA THR A 304 2.71 6.66 -22.29
C THR A 304 3.96 6.53 -21.43
N ASN A 305 4.98 5.84 -21.95
CA ASN A 305 6.34 5.76 -21.37
C ASN A 305 6.46 5.16 -19.95
N ALA A 306 5.38 4.67 -19.34
CA ALA A 306 5.39 3.96 -18.07
C ALA A 306 5.36 2.44 -18.28
N PHE A 307 5.70 1.69 -17.22
CA PHE A 307 5.61 0.22 -17.18
C PHE A 307 6.36 -0.49 -18.33
N GLN A 308 7.43 0.10 -18.86
CA GLN A 308 8.15 -0.45 -20.02
C GLN A 308 8.91 -1.74 -19.69
N SER A 309 9.22 -1.99 -18.42
CA SER A 309 9.96 -3.16 -17.95
C SER A 309 9.09 -4.27 -17.33
N VAL A 310 7.77 -4.06 -17.20
CA VAL A 310 6.85 -4.99 -16.51
C VAL A 310 6.48 -6.21 -17.36
N ASP A 311 7.20 -7.33 -17.29
CA ASP A 311 6.94 -8.46 -18.21
C ASP A 311 5.58 -9.15 -18.01
N THR A 312 5.03 -9.11 -16.80
CA THR A 312 3.74 -9.75 -16.47
C THR A 312 2.94 -8.91 -15.48
N CYS A 313 1.61 -8.95 -15.59
CA CYS A 313 0.70 -8.51 -14.55
C CYS A 313 -0.47 -9.49 -14.42
N GLY A 314 -0.90 -9.78 -13.19
CA GLY A 314 -2.00 -10.70 -12.93
C GLY A 314 -3.33 -10.19 -13.49
N LYS A 315 -3.56 -8.87 -13.39
CA LYS A 315 -4.73 -8.21 -13.98
C LYS A 315 -4.36 -6.82 -14.46
N LEU A 316 -4.85 -6.44 -15.65
CA LEU A 316 -4.84 -5.07 -16.14
C LEU A 316 -6.29 -4.56 -16.19
N TRP A 317 -6.58 -3.52 -15.43
CA TRP A 317 -7.89 -2.88 -15.40
C TRP A 317 -7.76 -1.39 -15.69
N ILE A 318 -8.40 -0.94 -16.76
CA ILE A 318 -8.49 0.46 -17.17
C ILE A 318 -9.97 0.81 -17.25
N ASP A 319 -10.49 1.55 -16.27
CA ASP A 319 -11.92 1.85 -16.14
C ASP A 319 -12.19 3.33 -15.88
N GLN A 320 -13.30 3.85 -16.43
CA GLN A 320 -13.81 5.18 -16.08
C GLN A 320 -12.78 6.32 -16.23
N ASN A 321 -11.88 6.27 -17.22
CA ASN A 321 -10.96 7.36 -17.50
C ASN A 321 -11.50 8.18 -18.70
N ASP A 322 -12.32 9.18 -18.41
CA ASP A 322 -13.10 9.92 -19.41
C ASP A 322 -12.25 10.65 -20.47
N ALA A 323 -11.08 11.17 -20.09
CA ALA A 323 -10.16 11.86 -21.00
C ALA A 323 -9.19 10.92 -21.74
N LEU A 324 -9.13 9.64 -21.38
CA LEU A 324 -8.11 8.71 -21.86
C LEU A 324 -8.31 8.38 -23.33
N THR A 325 -7.29 8.63 -24.15
CA THR A 325 -7.33 8.42 -25.62
C THR A 325 -6.37 7.35 -26.11
N ASP A 326 -5.29 7.11 -25.36
CA ASP A 326 -4.12 6.35 -25.79
C ASP A 326 -3.49 5.57 -24.63
N ILE A 327 -3.26 4.26 -24.85
CA ILE A 327 -2.60 3.35 -23.89
C ILE A 327 -1.34 2.70 -24.47
N SER A 328 -0.61 3.43 -25.32
CA SER A 328 0.62 2.98 -26.00
C SER A 328 1.75 2.53 -25.06
N ALA A 329 1.69 2.82 -23.77
CA ALA A 329 2.58 2.21 -22.77
C ALA A 329 2.58 0.67 -22.81
N PHE A 330 1.48 0.06 -23.27
CA PHE A 330 1.35 -1.40 -23.40
C PHE A 330 1.62 -1.92 -24.82
N ASP A 331 2.25 -1.12 -25.70
CA ASP A 331 2.61 -1.54 -27.06
C ASP A 331 3.90 -2.37 -27.11
N ARG A 332 3.89 -3.44 -26.31
CA ARG A 332 4.93 -4.46 -26.22
C ARG A 332 4.30 -5.75 -25.68
N SER A 333 5.05 -6.85 -25.71
CA SER A 333 4.60 -8.07 -25.05
C SER A 333 4.57 -7.88 -23.54
N MET A 334 3.45 -8.24 -22.92
CA MET A 334 3.24 -8.26 -21.47
C MET A 334 2.23 -9.37 -21.18
N GLY A 335 2.60 -10.32 -20.32
CA GLY A 335 1.70 -11.39 -19.91
C GLY A 335 0.58 -10.87 -19.01
N ILE A 336 -0.63 -10.74 -19.55
CA ILE A 336 -1.81 -10.27 -18.81
C ILE A 336 -2.70 -11.46 -18.42
N GLY A 337 -2.91 -11.68 -17.12
CA GLY A 337 -3.83 -12.72 -16.64
C GLY A 337 -5.30 -12.41 -16.96
N ASN A 338 -5.83 -11.33 -16.38
CA ASN A 338 -7.20 -10.83 -16.63
C ASN A 338 -7.16 -9.41 -17.22
N LEU A 339 -7.96 -9.16 -18.27
CA LEU A 339 -8.00 -7.88 -18.97
C LEU A 339 -9.39 -7.25 -18.87
N GLN A 340 -9.45 -6.01 -18.38
CA GLN A 340 -10.64 -5.17 -18.39
C GLN A 340 -10.27 -3.78 -18.92
N VAL A 341 -10.88 -3.37 -20.03
CA VAL A 341 -10.74 -2.02 -20.61
C VAL A 341 -12.14 -1.50 -20.87
N THR A 342 -12.68 -0.77 -19.90
CA THR A 342 -14.11 -0.45 -19.86
C THR A 342 -14.36 1.03 -19.58
N ASN A 343 -15.46 1.58 -20.10
CA ASN A 343 -15.90 2.93 -19.77
C ASN A 343 -14.82 4.03 -19.97
N ASN A 344 -13.99 3.93 -21.01
CA ASN A 344 -13.05 5.00 -21.39
C ASN A 344 -13.51 5.63 -22.73
N PRO A 345 -14.53 6.52 -22.72
CA PRO A 345 -15.28 6.91 -23.92
C PRO A 345 -14.46 7.55 -25.05
N LEU A 346 -13.27 8.06 -24.76
CA LEU A 346 -12.35 8.65 -25.75
C LEU A 346 -11.20 7.72 -26.19
N LEU A 347 -11.09 6.52 -25.60
CA LEU A 347 -10.00 5.59 -25.85
C LEU A 347 -10.13 4.97 -27.24
N SER A 348 -9.29 5.41 -28.17
CA SER A 348 -9.30 4.99 -29.58
C SER A 348 -8.00 4.29 -30.02
N TYR A 349 -6.91 4.43 -29.25
CA TYR A 349 -5.68 3.68 -29.46
C TYR A 349 -5.52 2.59 -28.41
N CYS A 350 -6.19 1.44 -28.62
CA CYS A 350 -6.19 0.30 -27.69
C CYS A 350 -5.60 -1.01 -28.27
N HIS A 351 -5.44 -1.13 -29.59
CA HIS A 351 -4.86 -2.29 -30.28
C HIS A 351 -3.34 -2.43 -30.11
N VAL A 352 -2.86 -2.20 -28.89
CA VAL A 352 -1.45 -2.32 -28.49
C VAL A 352 -1.06 -3.77 -28.33
N GLN A 353 0.22 -4.10 -28.53
CA GLN A 353 0.69 -5.49 -28.56
C GLN A 353 0.21 -6.34 -27.37
N ALA A 354 0.29 -5.87 -26.13
CA ALA A 354 -0.12 -6.66 -24.96
C ALA A 354 -1.63 -7.01 -24.98
N ILE A 355 -2.47 -6.06 -25.39
CA ILE A 355 -3.90 -6.27 -25.54
C ILE A 355 -4.18 -7.23 -26.70
N CYS A 356 -3.48 -7.08 -27.82
CA CYS A 356 -3.62 -7.98 -28.96
C CYS A 356 -3.24 -9.42 -28.62
N GLU A 357 -2.13 -9.64 -27.91
CA GLU A 357 -1.73 -10.97 -27.42
C GLU A 357 -2.85 -11.58 -26.55
N ARG A 358 -3.49 -10.75 -25.72
CA ARG A 358 -4.54 -11.20 -24.80
C ARG A 358 -5.91 -11.43 -25.43
N VAL A 359 -6.25 -10.68 -26.49
CA VAL A 359 -7.52 -10.76 -27.22
C VAL A 359 -7.47 -11.87 -28.29
N VAL A 360 -6.33 -12.05 -28.97
CA VAL A 360 -6.18 -13.08 -30.02
C VAL A 360 -6.01 -14.48 -29.41
N ALA A 361 -5.37 -14.60 -28.25
CA ALA A 361 -5.18 -15.86 -27.53
C ALA A 361 -5.80 -15.79 -26.12
N PRO A 362 -7.14 -15.74 -26.01
CA PRO A 362 -7.79 -15.54 -24.73
C PRO A 362 -7.60 -16.76 -23.82
N ILE A 363 -7.13 -16.49 -22.60
CA ILE A 363 -7.20 -17.42 -21.46
C ILE A 363 -8.35 -16.99 -20.55
N PRO A 364 -9.09 -17.91 -19.89
CA PRO A 364 -10.12 -17.51 -18.93
C PRO A 364 -9.54 -16.69 -17.76
N PRO A 365 -10.25 -15.65 -17.27
CA PRO A 365 -11.52 -15.13 -17.77
C PRO A 365 -11.34 -14.38 -19.10
N ASN A 366 -12.37 -14.37 -19.95
CA ASN A 366 -12.31 -13.63 -21.22
C ASN A 366 -12.12 -12.12 -20.99
N PRO A 367 -11.45 -11.41 -21.92
CA PRO A 367 -11.33 -9.96 -21.84
C PRO A 367 -12.70 -9.27 -21.76
N ALA A 368 -12.82 -8.27 -20.89
CA ALA A 368 -13.98 -7.39 -20.86
C ALA A 368 -13.62 -6.05 -21.52
N ILE A 369 -14.21 -5.76 -22.67
CA ILE A 369 -13.97 -4.53 -23.44
C ILE A 369 -15.32 -3.96 -23.86
N TYR A 370 -15.70 -2.81 -23.31
CA TYR A 370 -16.94 -2.09 -23.63
C TYR A 370 -16.95 -0.65 -23.10
N GLY A 371 -17.73 0.24 -23.70
CA GLY A 371 -17.85 1.63 -23.27
C GLY A 371 -16.61 2.47 -23.62
N ASN A 372 -15.91 2.12 -24.69
CA ASN A 372 -14.75 2.88 -25.19
C ASN A 372 -15.07 3.55 -26.54
N ALA A 373 -14.11 4.23 -27.18
CA ALA A 373 -14.34 4.81 -28.50
C ALA A 373 -14.48 3.73 -29.58
N THR A 374 -15.13 4.07 -30.71
CA THR A 374 -15.26 3.17 -31.87
C THR A 374 -13.90 2.62 -32.32
N GLY A 375 -13.83 1.30 -32.53
CA GLY A 375 -12.58 0.56 -32.79
C GLY A 375 -12.01 -0.09 -31.52
N CYS A 376 -12.41 0.39 -30.34
CA CYS A 376 -11.99 -0.12 -29.04
C CYS A 376 -13.19 -0.50 -28.15
N ASP A 377 -14.42 -0.46 -28.68
CA ASP A 377 -15.65 -0.56 -27.89
C ASP A 377 -16.11 -2.01 -27.68
N THR A 378 -15.53 -2.98 -28.38
CA THR A 378 -15.84 -4.39 -28.13
C THR A 378 -14.59 -5.26 -28.31
N GLU A 379 -14.58 -6.43 -27.66
CA GLU A 379 -13.54 -7.45 -27.88
C GLU A 379 -13.38 -7.77 -29.38
N PHE A 380 -14.48 -7.78 -30.14
CA PHE A 380 -14.47 -8.08 -31.57
C PHE A 380 -13.79 -6.99 -32.41
N GLU A 381 -14.08 -5.72 -32.13
CA GLU A 381 -13.43 -4.59 -32.82
C GLU A 381 -11.91 -4.63 -32.62
N VAL A 382 -11.47 -4.87 -31.38
CA VAL A 382 -10.05 -4.98 -31.04
C VAL A 382 -9.40 -6.19 -31.71
N TYR A 383 -10.08 -7.35 -31.71
CA TYR A 383 -9.60 -8.55 -32.40
C TYR A 383 -9.36 -8.32 -33.90
N ASP A 384 -10.32 -7.69 -34.58
CA ASP A 384 -10.20 -7.34 -36.00
C ASP A 384 -8.99 -6.41 -36.22
N LEU A 385 -8.81 -5.39 -35.37
CA LEU A 385 -7.65 -4.49 -35.43
C LEU A 385 -6.32 -5.23 -35.27
N CYS A 386 -6.25 -6.17 -34.33
CA CYS A 386 -5.03 -6.93 -34.04
C CYS A 386 -4.61 -7.91 -35.16
N THR A 387 -5.53 -8.30 -36.04
CA THR A 387 -5.28 -9.31 -37.09
C THR A 387 -5.11 -8.71 -38.50
N LEU A 388 -5.31 -7.39 -38.65
CA LEU A 388 -5.23 -6.68 -39.94
C LEU A 388 -3.83 -6.72 -40.60
N ASN A 389 -2.74 -6.98 -39.86
CA ASN A 389 -1.36 -6.96 -40.38
C ASN A 389 -0.76 -8.35 -40.72
N THR A 390 -1.47 -9.46 -40.49
CA THR A 390 -0.95 -10.81 -40.79
C THR A 390 -1.45 -11.40 -42.11
N ALA A 391 -2.32 -10.70 -42.83
CA ALA A 391 -2.81 -11.15 -44.13
C ALA A 391 -1.82 -10.77 -45.25
N VAL A 392 -0.79 -11.60 -45.48
CA VAL A 392 -0.33 -11.79 -46.87
C VAL A 392 -1.52 -12.43 -47.59
N PRO A 393 -2.08 -11.82 -48.65
CA PRO A 393 -3.22 -12.40 -49.34
C PRO A 393 -2.74 -13.66 -50.08
N ASP A 394 -2.92 -14.82 -49.47
CA ASP A 394 -2.82 -16.09 -50.19
C ASP A 394 -4.10 -16.21 -51.04
N ALA A 395 -3.95 -15.90 -52.33
CA ALA A 395 -5.02 -15.88 -53.32
C ALA A 395 -5.52 -17.28 -53.71
N SER A 396 -5.73 -18.17 -52.74
CA SER A 396 -6.11 -19.58 -52.99
C SER A 396 -7.24 -20.11 -52.10
N SER A 397 -7.86 -19.27 -51.28
CA SER A 397 -8.89 -19.72 -50.37
C SER A 397 -10.27 -19.83 -51.07
N ALA A 398 -11.00 -20.92 -50.77
CA ALA A 398 -12.20 -21.36 -51.47
C ALA A 398 -13.43 -20.47 -51.22
N SER A 399 -14.06 -19.98 -52.29
CA SER A 399 -15.33 -19.26 -52.21
C SER A 399 -16.46 -20.17 -51.70
N ILE A 400 -17.08 -19.82 -50.58
CA ILE A 400 -18.30 -20.47 -50.08
C ILE A 400 -19.55 -19.88 -50.75
N THR A 401 -20.59 -20.69 -50.92
CA THR A 401 -21.90 -20.26 -51.42
C THR A 401 -22.98 -20.63 -50.42
N VAL A 402 -24.01 -19.77 -50.28
CA VAL A 402 -25.11 -19.99 -49.35
C VAL A 402 -26.45 -20.13 -50.08
N PHE A 403 -27.26 -21.10 -49.69
CA PHE A 403 -28.58 -21.33 -50.25
C PHE A 403 -29.53 -22.05 -49.27
N PRO A 404 -30.85 -21.85 -49.36
CA PRO A 404 -31.50 -20.89 -50.24
C PRO A 404 -31.19 -19.44 -49.83
N ASN A 405 -31.16 -18.52 -50.78
CA ASN A 405 -31.07 -17.08 -50.52
C ASN A 405 -32.08 -16.38 -51.45
N PRO A 406 -33.22 -15.88 -50.94
CA PRO A 406 -33.56 -15.71 -49.52
C PRO A 406 -33.83 -17.02 -48.75
N ALA A 407 -33.58 -17.01 -47.43
CA ALA A 407 -33.72 -18.15 -46.51
C ALA A 407 -34.83 -17.92 -45.47
N GLN A 408 -35.50 -18.99 -45.02
CA GLN A 408 -36.44 -18.96 -43.90
C GLN A 408 -35.76 -19.41 -42.61
N ASP A 409 -35.62 -20.71 -42.37
CA ASP A 409 -35.10 -21.19 -41.06
C ASP A 409 -33.70 -21.78 -41.15
N LEU A 410 -33.30 -22.27 -42.33
CA LEU A 410 -32.03 -22.97 -42.53
C LEU A 410 -31.26 -22.38 -43.71
N LEU A 411 -29.95 -22.21 -43.51
CA LEU A 411 -28.99 -21.82 -44.53
C LEU A 411 -28.00 -22.98 -44.74
N ARG A 412 -27.86 -23.45 -45.98
CA ARG A 412 -26.83 -24.41 -46.36
C ARG A 412 -25.65 -23.69 -46.96
N ILE A 413 -24.45 -24.09 -46.55
CA ILE A 413 -23.17 -23.50 -46.91
C ILE A 413 -22.40 -24.54 -47.71
N GLU A 414 -22.29 -24.32 -49.01
CA GLU A 414 -21.46 -25.11 -49.92
C GLU A 414 -20.03 -24.55 -49.97
N GLY A 415 -19.05 -25.43 -50.17
CA GLY A 415 -17.62 -25.07 -50.14
C GLY A 415 -16.98 -25.10 -48.76
N LEU A 416 -17.75 -25.38 -47.70
CA LEU A 416 -17.22 -25.55 -46.33
C LEU A 416 -16.55 -26.92 -46.16
N SER A 417 -15.30 -26.95 -45.70
CA SER A 417 -14.59 -28.20 -45.37
C SER A 417 -14.50 -28.42 -43.86
N GLY A 418 -15.13 -29.49 -43.36
CA GLY A 418 -15.14 -29.81 -41.92
C GLY A 418 -15.96 -28.84 -41.07
N THR A 419 -15.83 -28.94 -39.75
CA THR A 419 -16.52 -28.06 -38.81
C THR A 419 -15.82 -26.69 -38.74
N ARG A 420 -16.60 -25.60 -38.75
CA ARG A 420 -16.09 -24.22 -38.65
C ARG A 420 -16.92 -23.40 -37.68
N ILE A 421 -16.34 -22.30 -37.21
CA ILE A 421 -17.07 -21.29 -36.44
C ILE A 421 -17.42 -20.17 -37.41
N ALA A 422 -18.68 -19.74 -37.38
CA ALA A 422 -19.18 -18.61 -38.15
C ALA A 422 -19.68 -17.49 -37.25
N LEU A 423 -19.48 -16.29 -37.75
CA LEU A 423 -20.06 -15.06 -37.24
C LEU A 423 -21.15 -14.59 -38.20
N LEU A 424 -22.33 -14.36 -37.64
CA LEU A 424 -23.44 -13.70 -38.31
C LEU A 424 -23.39 -12.22 -37.95
N CYS A 425 -23.33 -11.36 -38.95
CA CYS A 425 -23.39 -9.91 -38.78
C CYS A 425 -24.63 -9.35 -39.49
N THR A 426 -25.14 -8.22 -39.04
CA THR A 426 -26.07 -7.40 -39.81
C THR A 426 -25.38 -6.77 -41.03
N ALA A 427 -26.16 -6.20 -41.96
CA ALA A 427 -25.63 -5.54 -43.16
C ALA A 427 -24.71 -4.34 -42.88
N ASP A 428 -24.85 -3.69 -41.71
CA ASP A 428 -23.98 -2.62 -41.22
C ASP A 428 -22.76 -3.14 -40.43
N GLY A 429 -22.57 -4.47 -40.37
CA GLY A 429 -21.37 -5.10 -39.83
C GLY A 429 -21.44 -5.45 -38.34
N ARG A 430 -22.55 -5.19 -37.64
CA ARG A 430 -22.69 -5.51 -36.21
C ARG A 430 -22.83 -7.03 -36.02
N PRO A 431 -22.07 -7.67 -35.13
CA PRO A 431 -22.22 -9.10 -34.86
C PRO A 431 -23.55 -9.37 -34.15
N VAL A 432 -24.23 -10.43 -34.59
CA VAL A 432 -25.55 -10.86 -34.08
C VAL A 432 -25.42 -12.17 -33.32
N SER A 433 -24.62 -13.11 -33.84
CA SER A 433 -24.44 -14.42 -33.23
C SER A 433 -23.15 -15.08 -33.70
N ARG A 434 -22.53 -15.85 -32.81
CA ARG A 434 -21.37 -16.70 -33.09
C ARG A 434 -21.82 -18.15 -32.93
N THR A 435 -21.62 -18.97 -33.96
CA THR A 435 -22.17 -20.31 -34.01
C THR A 435 -21.22 -21.31 -34.66
N ARG A 436 -21.31 -22.57 -34.22
CA ARG A 436 -20.55 -23.68 -34.78
C ARG A 436 -21.36 -24.31 -35.91
N ILE A 437 -20.80 -24.32 -37.11
CA ILE A 437 -21.39 -24.99 -38.27
C ILE A 437 -20.76 -26.37 -38.40
N ASP A 438 -21.59 -27.39 -38.23
CA ASP A 438 -21.21 -28.78 -38.47
C ASP A 438 -21.99 -29.34 -39.66
N GLY A 439 -21.28 -29.91 -40.65
CA GLY A 439 -21.90 -30.44 -41.88
C GLY A 439 -22.45 -29.39 -42.85
N GLY A 440 -22.09 -28.11 -42.72
CA GLY A 440 -22.45 -27.05 -43.66
C GLY A 440 -23.91 -26.60 -43.61
N VAL A 441 -24.62 -26.82 -42.50
CA VAL A 441 -26.00 -26.33 -42.28
C VAL A 441 -26.02 -25.42 -41.06
N LEU A 442 -26.71 -24.30 -41.19
CA LEU A 442 -26.85 -23.28 -40.17
C LEU A 442 -28.33 -22.95 -39.92
N ASP A 443 -28.76 -23.03 -38.66
CA ASP A 443 -30.09 -22.60 -38.23
C ASP A 443 -30.12 -21.09 -37.97
N ILE A 444 -31.02 -20.40 -38.68
CA ILE A 444 -31.24 -18.96 -38.63
C ILE A 444 -32.69 -18.62 -38.24
N SER A 445 -33.46 -19.58 -37.73
CA SER A 445 -34.87 -19.41 -37.33
C SER A 445 -35.06 -18.30 -36.29
N GLN A 446 -34.04 -18.03 -35.48
CA GLN A 446 -34.06 -17.00 -34.44
C GLN A 446 -33.75 -15.59 -34.95
N LEU A 447 -33.30 -15.44 -36.21
CA LEU A 447 -32.98 -14.14 -36.77
C LEU A 447 -34.24 -13.41 -37.27
N PRO A 448 -34.41 -12.12 -36.96
CA PRO A 448 -35.42 -11.29 -37.61
C PRO A 448 -35.23 -11.22 -39.13
N ALA A 449 -36.30 -10.93 -39.88
CA ALA A 449 -36.19 -10.68 -41.33
C ALA A 449 -35.23 -9.51 -41.60
N GLY A 450 -34.28 -9.71 -42.52
CA GLY A 450 -33.20 -8.75 -42.73
C GLY A 450 -32.07 -9.28 -43.61
N MET A 451 -31.13 -8.41 -43.93
CA MET A 451 -29.90 -8.75 -44.66
C MET A 451 -28.77 -9.00 -43.67
N TYR A 452 -28.10 -10.14 -43.83
CA TYR A 452 -27.04 -10.60 -42.96
C TYR A 452 -25.79 -10.96 -43.76
N ALA A 453 -24.65 -10.79 -43.11
CA ALA A 453 -23.33 -11.17 -43.57
C ALA A 453 -22.88 -12.41 -42.78
N LEU A 454 -22.52 -13.48 -43.49
CA LEU A 454 -21.88 -14.65 -42.90
C LEU A 454 -20.35 -14.55 -43.07
N ARG A 455 -19.61 -14.63 -41.95
CA ARG A 455 -18.14 -14.67 -41.93
C ARG A 455 -17.66 -15.95 -41.24
N LEU A 456 -16.64 -16.60 -41.78
CA LEU A 456 -16.00 -17.76 -41.15
C LEU A 456 -14.77 -17.32 -40.38
N GLU A 457 -14.59 -17.82 -39.15
CA GLU A 457 -13.39 -17.53 -38.37
C GLU A 457 -12.14 -18.18 -38.98
N GLY A 458 -11.02 -17.43 -38.96
CA GLY A 458 -9.73 -17.89 -39.45
C GLY A 458 -9.50 -17.72 -40.96
N GLU A 459 -10.45 -17.12 -41.70
CA GLU A 459 -10.29 -16.79 -43.12
C GLU A 459 -10.10 -15.27 -43.31
N PRO A 460 -8.96 -14.81 -43.87
CA PRO A 460 -8.72 -13.39 -44.08
C PRO A 460 -9.52 -12.90 -45.30
N THR A 461 -10.34 -11.87 -45.09
CA THR A 461 -10.95 -11.02 -46.12
C THR A 461 -11.54 -11.75 -47.33
N TYR A 462 -12.68 -12.42 -47.13
CA TYR A 462 -13.65 -12.52 -48.22
C TYR A 462 -14.66 -11.39 -48.11
N ALA A 463 -15.24 -11.02 -49.26
CA ALA A 463 -16.55 -10.39 -49.24
C ALA A 463 -17.48 -11.27 -48.38
N PRO A 464 -18.06 -10.73 -47.29
CA PRO A 464 -18.96 -11.51 -46.45
C PRO A 464 -20.04 -12.13 -47.34
N THR A 465 -20.34 -13.40 -47.14
CA THR A 465 -21.39 -14.02 -47.95
C THR A 465 -22.72 -13.47 -47.46
N ILE A 466 -23.33 -12.62 -48.29
CA ILE A 466 -24.58 -11.96 -47.95
C ILE A 466 -25.75 -12.89 -48.21
N PHE A 467 -26.65 -12.99 -47.23
CA PHE A 467 -27.94 -13.65 -47.39
C PHE A 467 -29.08 -12.80 -46.84
N VAL A 468 -30.28 -13.06 -47.34
CA VAL A 468 -31.52 -12.41 -46.92
C VAL A 468 -32.35 -13.41 -46.12
N LYS A 469 -32.65 -13.08 -44.86
CA LYS A 469 -33.65 -13.78 -44.04
C LYS A 469 -35.04 -13.20 -44.34
N GLN A 470 -35.98 -14.06 -44.70
CA GLN A 470 -37.40 -13.72 -44.86
C GLN A 470 -38.23 -14.11 -43.65
#